data_AF-A0A267GAT5-F1
#
_entry.id   AF-A0A267GAT5-F1
#
_cell.length_a   1.000
_cell.length_b   1.000
_cell.length_c   1.000
_cell.angle_alpha   90.00
_cell.angle_beta   90.00
_cell.angle_gamma   90.00
#
_symmetry.space_group_name_H-M   'P 1'
#
loop_
_entity.id
_entity.type
_entity.pdbx_description
1 polymer ?
#
loop_
_entity_poly.entity_id
_entity_poly.type
_entity_poly.pdbx_seq_one_letter_code
_entity_poly.pdbx_strand_id
1 'polypeptide(L)'
;MKSGIGFLLGEDAEKSQTAVEQRPSGWLSRWTQAALRTLPGGSGGFPRCPNGHPDGCLASAIYKFGRMFAFGFGLQTALRLVTALASALQSARRRRSLVGAIRGALLHPDSLRFGAFLGGLSAIYRAVGCLLIRCCHGNQRPWQWAASGLAAGGSMLAYRSSSVAMYCASKAAELACSAAVGAGWLPRLPHSDILLYALSTGVMFHFALFEPMSLRAAYWHFLQRLTDGYMGQLNRRIFDCLNDGRCSLVMPDFWPDYDPTVTSLAMGPQEFFRRWLDEADR
;
A
#
# COMPACT_ATOMS: atom_id res chain seq x y z
N MET A 1 8.37 10.15 -25.17
CA MET A 1 9.06 11.13 -24.30
C MET A 1 9.52 10.39 -23.04
N LYS A 2 10.83 10.14 -22.93
CA LYS A 2 11.46 9.62 -21.70
C LYS A 2 11.62 10.82 -20.76
N SER A 3 10.84 10.91 -19.69
CA SER A 3 11.03 11.96 -18.68
C SER A 3 10.49 11.54 -17.31
N GLY A 4 11.36 11.61 -16.31
CA GLY A 4 10.97 12.21 -15.02
C GLY A 4 10.73 11.31 -13.81
N ILE A 5 10.50 10.00 -13.95
CA ILE A 5 10.11 9.14 -12.79
C ILE A 5 11.24 8.21 -12.32
N GLY A 6 12.27 7.97 -13.13
CA GLY A 6 13.39 7.07 -12.79
C GLY A 6 14.39 7.59 -11.74
N PHE A 7 14.20 8.78 -11.18
CA PHE A 7 15.17 9.38 -10.25
C PHE A 7 14.78 9.29 -8.76
N LEU A 8 13.51 9.00 -8.43
CA LEU A 8 13.03 8.99 -7.04
C LEU A 8 12.73 7.60 -6.47
N LEU A 9 12.74 6.56 -7.31
CA LEU A 9 12.66 5.17 -6.88
C LEU A 9 13.89 4.47 -7.45
N GLY A 10 14.91 4.31 -6.60
CA GLY A 10 16.11 3.56 -6.95
C GLY A 10 15.76 2.20 -7.54
N GLU A 11 16.03 2.07 -8.84
CA GLU A 11 15.89 0.84 -9.65
C GLU A 11 16.81 -0.30 -9.18
N ASP A 12 17.51 -0.17 -8.05
CA ASP A 12 18.35 -1.21 -7.47
C ASP A 12 17.60 -2.20 -6.55
N ALA A 13 16.35 -1.89 -6.17
CA ALA A 13 15.57 -2.75 -5.26
C ALA A 13 14.70 -3.81 -5.97
N GLU A 14 14.46 -3.66 -7.28
CA GLU A 14 13.56 -4.52 -8.07
C GLU A 14 14.32 -5.65 -8.81
N LYS A 15 15.34 -6.23 -8.16
CA LYS A 15 15.97 -7.49 -8.61
C LYS A 15 15.75 -8.66 -7.68
N SER A 16 14.85 -8.50 -6.71
CA SER A 16 14.55 -9.51 -5.71
C SER A 16 13.11 -10.00 -5.85
N GLN A 17 12.88 -11.09 -6.58
CA GLN A 17 12.21 -12.30 -6.05
C GLN A 17 11.51 -13.21 -7.09
N THR A 18 11.56 -12.94 -8.39
CA THR A 18 11.09 -13.90 -9.40
C THR A 18 12.24 -14.37 -10.30
N ALA A 19 12.43 -15.69 -10.28
CA ALA A 19 13.28 -16.49 -11.15
C ALA A 19 14.78 -16.61 -10.82
N VAL A 20 15.19 -17.88 -10.81
CA VAL A 20 16.54 -18.43 -10.92
C VAL A 20 17.36 -18.48 -9.63
N GLU A 21 17.44 -19.69 -9.11
CA GLU A 21 18.58 -20.21 -8.35
C GLU A 21 19.89 -19.64 -8.88
N GLN A 22 20.40 -18.62 -8.18
CA GLN A 22 21.73 -18.09 -8.41
C GLN A 22 22.73 -19.18 -8.01
N ARG A 23 23.13 -19.96 -9.01
CA ARG A 23 24.40 -20.69 -9.09
C ARG A 23 25.46 -19.81 -8.41
N PRO A 24 26.15 -20.27 -7.35
CA PRO A 24 27.08 -19.42 -6.61
C PRO A 24 28.12 -18.88 -7.59
N SER A 25 28.06 -17.56 -7.79
CA SER A 25 28.94 -16.80 -8.66
C SER A 25 30.40 -17.09 -8.32
N GLY A 26 31.23 -17.24 -9.35
CA GLY A 26 32.61 -17.76 -9.34
C GLY A 26 33.65 -16.98 -8.55
N TRP A 27 33.41 -16.70 -7.27
CA TRP A 27 34.32 -16.03 -6.34
C TRP A 27 34.93 -16.98 -5.28
N LEU A 28 34.50 -18.25 -5.24
CA LEU A 28 35.04 -19.25 -4.32
C LEU A 28 36.13 -20.09 -5.01
N SER A 29 37.30 -20.18 -4.39
CA SER A 29 38.43 -20.98 -4.87
C SER A 29 38.04 -22.45 -5.05
N ARG A 30 38.63 -23.16 -6.04
CA ARG A 30 38.31 -24.58 -6.31
C ARG A 30 38.46 -25.48 -5.07
N TRP A 31 39.35 -25.11 -4.15
CA TRP A 31 39.58 -25.80 -2.87
C TRP A 31 38.45 -25.58 -1.87
N THR A 32 37.85 -24.39 -1.80
CA THR A 32 36.70 -24.14 -0.91
C THR A 32 35.45 -24.87 -1.39
N GLN A 33 35.27 -25.01 -2.71
CA GLN A 33 34.21 -25.85 -3.27
C GLN A 33 34.44 -27.35 -3.05
N ALA A 34 35.70 -27.81 -3.07
CA ALA A 34 36.05 -29.20 -2.75
C ALA A 34 35.88 -29.50 -1.25
N ALA A 35 36.29 -28.57 -0.37
CA ALA A 35 36.16 -28.70 1.08
C ALA A 35 34.68 -28.73 1.54
N LEU A 36 33.80 -27.97 0.86
CA LEU A 36 32.36 -28.02 1.15
C LEU A 36 31.73 -29.38 0.80
N ARG A 37 32.29 -30.12 -0.16
CA ARG A 37 31.80 -31.45 -0.57
C ARG A 37 32.30 -32.57 0.32
N THR A 38 33.41 -32.37 1.04
CA THR A 38 34.04 -33.39 1.89
C THR A 38 33.66 -33.28 3.36
N LEU A 39 32.82 -32.31 3.76
CA LEU A 39 32.32 -32.25 5.13
C LEU A 39 31.37 -33.45 5.37
N PRO A 40 31.68 -34.32 6.34
CA PRO A 40 30.92 -35.54 6.58
C PRO A 40 29.52 -35.17 7.07
N GLY A 41 28.54 -35.34 6.18
CA GLY A 41 27.13 -35.26 6.51
C GLY A 41 26.78 -36.40 7.46
N GLY A 42 26.81 -36.11 8.76
CA GLY A 42 26.37 -37.02 9.82
C GLY A 42 25.02 -37.66 9.47
N SER A 43 25.04 -38.97 9.43
CA SER A 43 23.90 -39.87 9.37
C SER A 43 22.98 -39.66 10.57
N GLY A 44 21.70 -39.40 10.30
CA GLY A 44 20.66 -39.21 11.34
C GLY A 44 19.70 -38.03 11.08
N GLY A 45 19.49 -37.64 9.82
CA GLY A 45 18.87 -36.36 9.49
C GLY A 45 17.34 -36.38 9.45
N PHE A 46 16.72 -35.53 10.28
CA PHE A 46 15.39 -34.97 10.04
C PHE A 46 15.19 -34.62 8.55
N PRO A 47 13.98 -34.78 7.96
CA PRO A 47 13.76 -34.54 6.54
C PRO A 47 14.27 -33.15 6.12
N ARG A 48 15.33 -33.14 5.31
CA ARG A 48 15.88 -31.93 4.69
C ARG A 48 14.80 -31.30 3.81
N CYS A 49 14.62 -29.99 3.90
CA CYS A 49 13.66 -29.31 3.05
C CYS A 49 14.10 -29.38 1.57
N PRO A 50 13.15 -29.52 0.64
CA PRO A 50 13.45 -29.59 -0.80
C PRO A 50 14.12 -28.32 -1.36
N ASN A 51 14.11 -27.21 -0.61
CA ASN A 51 14.73 -25.93 -0.98
C ASN A 51 16.21 -25.79 -0.56
N GLY A 52 16.85 -26.85 -0.03
CA GLY A 52 18.31 -26.85 0.19
C GLY A 52 18.84 -25.84 1.21
N HIS A 53 18.22 -25.73 2.39
CA HIS A 53 18.70 -24.84 3.45
C HIS A 53 19.80 -25.51 4.29
N PRO A 54 21.01 -24.91 4.42
CA PRO A 54 22.11 -25.50 5.18
C PRO A 54 21.82 -25.59 6.68
N ASP A 55 21.16 -24.58 7.24
CA ASP A 55 20.95 -24.42 8.69
C ASP A 55 19.50 -24.71 9.15
N GLY A 56 18.67 -25.28 8.26
CA GLY A 56 17.26 -25.56 8.51
C GLY A 56 16.29 -24.42 8.16
N CYS A 57 14.99 -24.76 8.07
CA CYS A 57 13.94 -23.81 7.65
C CYS A 57 13.70 -22.70 8.67
N LEU A 58 13.72 -23.02 9.96
CA LEU A 58 13.46 -22.08 11.05
C LEU A 58 14.59 -21.06 11.16
N ALA A 59 15.85 -21.50 11.15
CA ALA A 59 17.01 -20.61 11.20
C ALA A 59 17.02 -19.63 10.01
N SER A 60 16.70 -20.13 8.81
CA SER A 60 16.57 -19.27 7.61
C SER A 60 15.45 -18.22 7.74
N ALA A 61 14.33 -18.58 8.38
CA ALA A 61 13.23 -17.65 8.63
C ALA A 61 13.62 -16.58 9.66
N ILE A 62 14.29 -16.97 10.75
CA ILE A 62 14.77 -16.04 11.79
C ILE A 62 15.83 -15.09 11.24
N TYR A 63 16.76 -15.58 10.42
CA TYR A 63 17.78 -14.73 9.79
C TYR A 63 17.14 -13.67 8.88
N LYS A 64 16.16 -14.08 8.06
CA LYS A 64 15.40 -13.13 7.21
C LYS A 64 14.58 -12.16 8.04
N PHE A 65 13.96 -12.62 9.13
CA PHE A 65 13.25 -11.77 10.09
C PHE A 65 14.19 -10.68 10.62
N GLY A 66 15.33 -11.07 11.19
CA GLY A 66 16.28 -10.12 11.79
C GLY A 66 16.81 -9.10 10.79
N ARG A 67 17.13 -9.53 9.57
CA ARG A 67 17.61 -8.64 8.51
C ARG A 67 16.57 -7.61 8.07
N MET A 68 15.33 -8.04 7.84
CA MET A 68 14.24 -7.14 7.43
C MET A 68 13.74 -6.27 8.59
N PHE A 69 13.74 -6.80 9.81
CA PHE A 69 13.45 -6.05 11.03
C PHE A 69 14.45 -4.91 11.22
N ALA A 70 15.75 -5.20 11.11
CA ALA A 70 16.81 -4.20 11.22
C ALA A 70 16.67 -3.11 10.14
N PHE A 71 16.34 -3.49 8.91
CA PHE A 71 16.09 -2.54 7.82
C PHE A 71 14.87 -1.65 8.10
N GLY A 72 13.74 -2.23 8.50
CA GLY A 72 12.51 -1.48 8.82
C GLY A 72 12.70 -0.52 10.00
N PHE A 73 13.33 -1.01 11.06
CA PHE A 73 13.66 -0.21 12.24
C PHE A 73 14.66 0.90 11.91
N GLY A 74 15.70 0.59 11.14
CA GLY A 74 16.72 1.54 10.68
C GLY A 74 16.12 2.66 9.84
N LEU A 75 15.23 2.34 8.91
CA LEU A 75 14.57 3.34 8.07
C LEU A 75 13.72 4.31 8.90
N GLN A 76 12.93 3.80 9.84
CA GLN A 76 12.02 4.63 10.61
C GLN A 76 12.75 5.49 11.65
N THR A 77 13.80 4.95 12.26
CA THR A 77 14.68 5.73 13.14
C THR A 77 15.44 6.80 12.37
N ALA A 78 15.95 6.50 11.16
CA ALA A 78 16.59 7.49 10.29
C ALA A 78 15.64 8.62 9.89
N LEU A 79 14.41 8.31 9.46
CA LEU A 79 13.41 9.34 9.11
C LEU A 79 13.09 10.24 10.30
N ARG A 80 12.87 9.66 11.48
CA ARG A 80 12.61 10.45 12.69
C ARG A 80 13.80 11.31 13.09
N LEU A 81 15.02 10.78 12.96
CA LEU A 81 16.23 11.54 13.21
C LEU A 81 16.34 12.74 12.26
N VAL A 82 16.08 12.57 10.96
CA VAL A 82 16.09 13.66 9.98
C VAL A 82 15.03 14.72 10.32
N THR A 83 13.80 14.32 10.68
CA THR A 83 12.75 15.29 11.07
C THR A 83 13.07 16.03 12.37
N ALA A 84 13.71 15.35 13.34
CA ALA A 84 14.16 15.95 14.58
C ALA A 84 15.32 16.93 14.34
N LEU A 85 16.24 16.62 13.43
CA LEU A 85 17.33 17.49 13.03
C LEU A 85 16.82 18.71 12.25
N ALA A 86 15.90 18.52 11.30
CA ALA A 86 15.30 19.62 10.54
C ALA A 86 14.56 20.62 11.45
N SER A 87 13.80 20.12 12.43
CA SER A 87 13.12 20.97 13.42
C SER A 87 14.08 21.61 14.44
N ALA A 88 15.15 20.91 14.83
CA ALA A 88 16.18 21.47 15.70
C ALA A 88 17.04 22.55 15.00
N LEU A 89 17.26 22.45 13.68
CA LEU A 89 17.94 23.48 12.89
C LEU A 89 17.10 24.76 12.78
N GLN A 90 15.77 24.65 12.82
CA GLN A 90 14.86 25.81 12.88
C GLN A 90 14.82 26.48 14.26
N SER A 91 15.39 25.89 15.32
CA SER A 91 15.44 26.48 16.67
C SER A 91 16.76 26.16 17.37
N ALA A 92 17.72 27.08 17.21
CA ALA A 92 19.14 26.95 17.55
C ALA A 92 19.53 26.69 19.04
N ARG A 93 18.60 26.38 19.95
CA ARG A 93 18.88 26.43 21.40
C ARG A 93 18.54 25.17 22.22
N ARG A 94 18.62 23.95 21.65
CA ARG A 94 18.43 22.73 22.48
C ARG A 94 19.25 21.49 22.10
N ARG A 95 20.58 21.64 21.97
CA ARG A 95 21.53 20.52 21.73
C ARG A 95 21.58 19.45 22.84
N ARG A 96 21.22 19.75 24.11
CA ARG A 96 21.20 18.76 25.22
C ARG A 96 20.02 17.80 25.19
N SER A 97 18.99 18.06 24.39
CA SER A 97 17.81 17.18 24.27
C SER A 97 17.97 16.10 23.21
N LEU A 98 19.07 16.10 22.43
CA LEU A 98 19.28 15.16 21.33
C LEU A 98 19.42 13.72 21.82
N VAL A 99 20.18 13.44 22.89
CA VAL A 99 20.36 12.06 23.39
C VAL A 99 19.04 11.50 23.95
N GLY A 100 18.26 12.33 24.65
CA GLY A 100 16.92 11.97 25.13
C GLY A 100 15.92 11.77 24.00
N ALA A 101 15.96 12.62 22.96
CA ALA A 101 15.12 12.53 21.77
C ALA A 101 15.51 11.33 20.89
N ILE A 102 16.80 11.00 20.77
CA ILE A 102 17.30 9.81 20.07
C ILE A 102 16.86 8.55 20.81
N ARG A 103 16.97 8.51 22.15
CA ARG A 103 16.47 7.38 22.95
C ARG A 103 14.95 7.23 22.82
N GLY A 104 14.22 8.34 22.83
CA GLY A 104 12.77 8.36 22.62
C GLY A 104 12.35 7.99 21.19
N ALA A 105 13.16 8.30 20.18
CA ALA A 105 12.94 7.93 18.79
C ALA A 105 13.28 6.46 18.52
N LEU A 106 14.33 5.92 19.19
CA LEU A 106 14.71 4.50 19.13
C LEU A 106 13.67 3.60 19.79
N LEU A 107 13.14 3.99 20.96
CA LEU A 107 12.16 3.20 21.71
C LEU A 107 10.71 3.50 21.35
N HIS A 108 10.47 4.19 20.24
CA HIS A 108 9.10 4.48 19.85
C HIS A 108 8.37 3.19 19.46
N PRO A 109 7.19 2.90 20.05
CA PRO A 109 6.46 1.66 19.79
C PRO A 109 6.14 1.46 18.30
N ASP A 110 5.88 2.54 17.57
CA ASP A 110 5.61 2.46 16.13
C ASP A 110 6.81 2.01 15.29
N SER A 111 8.04 2.39 15.68
CA SER A 111 9.26 1.97 14.98
C SER A 111 9.50 0.47 15.13
N LEU A 112 9.22 -0.05 16.33
CA LEU A 112 9.29 -1.48 16.61
C LEU A 112 8.17 -2.25 15.90
N ARG A 113 6.94 -1.72 15.88
CA ARG A 113 5.80 -2.34 15.20
C ARG A 113 5.99 -2.43 13.69
N PHE A 114 6.53 -1.39 13.06
CA PHE A 114 6.84 -1.41 11.62
C PHE A 114 7.98 -2.39 11.29
N GLY A 115 9.05 -2.39 12.10
CA GLY A 115 10.11 -3.39 11.99
C GLY A 115 9.58 -4.82 12.14
N ALA A 116 8.69 -5.05 13.12
CA ALA A 116 8.04 -6.34 13.35
C ALA A 116 7.13 -6.75 12.19
N PHE A 117 6.42 -5.80 11.57
CA PHE A 117 5.63 -6.04 10.35
C PHE A 117 6.50 -6.49 9.19
N LEU A 118 7.58 -5.75 8.86
CA LEU A 118 8.49 -6.07 7.75
C LEU A 118 9.25 -7.38 7.98
N GLY A 119 9.78 -7.57 9.18
CA GLY A 119 10.40 -8.82 9.61
C GLY A 119 9.42 -9.99 9.49
N GLY A 120 8.24 -9.84 10.08
CA GLY A 120 7.18 -10.85 10.13
C GLY A 120 6.69 -11.26 8.75
N LEU A 121 6.48 -10.29 7.85
CA LEU A 121 6.08 -10.55 6.46
C LEU A 121 7.06 -11.53 5.78
N SER A 122 8.36 -11.23 5.86
CA SER A 122 9.40 -12.07 5.22
C SER A 122 9.58 -13.44 5.88
N ALA A 123 9.42 -13.50 7.21
CA ALA A 123 9.59 -14.71 7.99
C ALA A 123 8.42 -15.68 7.81
N ILE A 124 7.18 -15.17 7.90
CA ILE A 124 5.95 -15.95 7.72
C ILE A 124 5.88 -16.47 6.29
N TYR A 125 6.18 -15.65 5.28
CA TYR A 125 6.24 -16.09 3.88
C TYR A 125 7.15 -17.31 3.71
N ARG A 126 8.36 -17.27 4.27
CA ARG A 126 9.30 -18.40 4.16
C ARG A 126 8.88 -19.60 5.00
N ALA A 127 8.43 -19.37 6.24
CA ALA A 127 8.02 -20.42 7.16
C ALA A 127 6.82 -21.20 6.61
N VAL A 128 5.78 -20.50 6.17
CA VAL A 128 4.56 -21.09 5.62
C VAL A 128 4.84 -21.76 4.28
N GLY A 129 5.63 -21.14 3.39
CA GLY A 129 6.00 -21.76 2.12
C GLY A 129 6.72 -23.09 2.31
N CYS A 130 7.75 -23.13 3.17
CA CYS A 130 8.48 -24.36 3.48
C CYS A 130 7.59 -25.41 4.17
N LEU A 131 6.70 -24.99 5.07
CA LEU A 131 5.74 -25.88 5.74
C LEU A 131 4.80 -26.52 4.72
N LEU A 132 4.22 -25.71 3.82
CA LEU A 132 3.24 -26.16 2.84
C LEU A 132 3.86 -27.12 1.81
N ILE A 133 5.08 -26.83 1.35
CA ILE A 133 5.82 -27.75 0.46
C ILE A 133 6.11 -29.07 1.18
N ARG A 134 6.48 -29.03 2.47
CA ARG A 134 6.72 -30.23 3.27
C ARG A 134 5.44 -31.05 3.48
N CYS A 135 4.31 -30.40 3.68
CA CYS A 135 3.00 -31.05 3.78
C CYS A 135 2.56 -31.69 2.45
N CYS A 136 2.92 -31.10 1.30
CA CYS A 136 2.57 -31.60 -0.03
C CYS A 136 3.63 -32.53 -0.64
N HIS A 137 4.29 -33.36 0.16
CA HIS A 137 5.30 -34.34 -0.31
C HIS A 137 6.46 -33.73 -1.13
N GLY A 138 6.79 -32.47 -0.92
CA GLY A 138 7.92 -31.81 -1.58
C GLY A 138 7.66 -31.36 -3.02
N ASN A 139 6.42 -31.47 -3.52
CA ASN A 139 6.07 -30.98 -4.86
C ASN A 139 5.93 -29.45 -4.85
N GLN A 140 6.68 -28.77 -5.72
CA GLN A 140 6.69 -27.32 -5.83
C GLN A 140 5.59 -26.88 -6.80
N ARG A 141 4.51 -26.31 -6.26
CA ARG A 141 3.38 -25.78 -7.03
C ARG A 141 3.24 -24.28 -6.80
N PRO A 142 2.85 -23.49 -7.82
CA PRO A 142 2.79 -22.03 -7.70
C PRO A 142 1.78 -21.54 -6.65
N TRP A 143 0.68 -22.27 -6.44
CA TRP A 143 -0.33 -21.91 -5.44
C TRP A 143 0.22 -21.92 -4.00
N GLN A 144 1.28 -22.69 -3.73
CA GLN A 144 1.85 -22.78 -2.38
C GLN A 144 2.52 -21.46 -1.98
N TRP A 145 3.22 -20.84 -2.92
CA TRP A 145 3.83 -19.53 -2.72
C TRP A 145 2.77 -18.45 -2.60
N ALA A 146 1.69 -18.52 -3.39
CA ALA A 146 0.55 -17.61 -3.26
C ALA A 146 -0.13 -17.71 -1.89
N ALA A 147 -0.39 -18.93 -1.40
CA ALA A 147 -0.95 -19.16 -0.07
C ALA A 147 -0.03 -18.65 1.05
N SER A 148 1.29 -18.84 0.91
CA SER A 148 2.26 -18.29 1.87
C SER A 148 2.31 -16.77 1.88
N GLY A 149 2.08 -16.12 0.72
CA GLY A 149 1.95 -14.66 0.62
C GLY A 149 0.69 -14.16 1.33
N LEU A 150 -0.45 -14.83 1.15
CA LEU A 150 -1.68 -14.51 1.86
C LEU A 150 -1.51 -14.66 3.39
N ALA A 151 -0.90 -15.75 3.83
CA ALA A 151 -0.60 -15.96 5.25
C ALA A 151 0.37 -14.90 5.80
N ALA A 152 1.39 -14.51 5.02
CA ALA A 152 2.32 -13.45 5.37
C ALA A 152 1.63 -12.08 5.52
N GLY A 153 0.57 -11.81 4.75
CA GLY A 153 -0.26 -10.62 4.91
C GLY A 153 -0.83 -10.44 6.33
N GLY A 154 -1.00 -11.54 7.08
CA GLY A 154 -1.36 -11.52 8.49
C GLY A 154 -0.39 -10.71 9.37
N SER A 155 0.87 -10.53 8.96
CA SER A 155 1.83 -9.69 9.67
C SER A 155 1.41 -8.22 9.75
N MET A 156 0.53 -7.75 8.84
CA MET A 156 -0.01 -6.38 8.88
C MET A 156 -0.81 -6.10 10.15
N LEU A 157 -1.32 -7.13 10.84
CA LEU A 157 -1.99 -6.96 12.14
C LEU A 157 -1.04 -6.39 13.21
N ALA A 158 0.28 -6.61 13.08
CA ALA A 158 1.28 -6.04 13.97
C ALA A 158 1.45 -4.52 13.79
N TYR A 159 1.21 -3.99 12.59
CA TYR A 159 1.29 -2.57 12.26
C TYR A 159 0.01 -2.08 11.57
N ARG A 160 -0.95 -1.62 12.39
CA ARG A 160 -2.29 -1.24 11.94
C ARG A 160 -2.32 0.18 11.36
N SER A 161 -1.72 0.36 10.19
CA SER A 161 -1.79 1.60 9.41
C SER A 161 -2.49 1.34 8.08
N SER A 162 -3.63 2.00 7.86
CA SER A 162 -4.40 1.88 6.61
C SER A 162 -3.59 2.33 5.38
N SER A 163 -2.72 3.33 5.54
CA SER A 163 -1.91 3.85 4.42
C SER A 163 -0.83 2.86 3.96
N VAL A 164 -0.16 2.19 4.91
CA VAL A 164 0.85 1.18 4.57
C VAL A 164 0.19 -0.09 4.03
N ALA A 165 -0.93 -0.52 4.64
CA ALA A 165 -1.69 -1.67 4.16
C ALA A 165 -2.18 -1.46 2.72
N MET A 166 -2.72 -0.28 2.42
CA MET A 166 -3.17 0.08 1.07
C MET A 166 -2.00 0.09 0.07
N TYR A 167 -0.84 0.64 0.44
CA TYR A 167 0.35 0.64 -0.41
C TYR A 167 0.86 -0.78 -0.69
N CYS A 168 0.92 -1.63 0.33
CA CYS A 168 1.30 -3.03 0.13
C CYS A 168 0.28 -3.78 -0.73
N ALA A 169 -1.01 -3.51 -0.56
CA ALA A 169 -2.07 -4.08 -1.39
C ALA A 169 -1.95 -3.63 -2.85
N SER A 170 -1.66 -2.36 -3.12
CA SER A 170 -1.46 -1.86 -4.48
C SER A 170 -0.23 -2.50 -5.14
N LYS A 171 0.89 -2.62 -4.42
CA LYS A 171 2.07 -3.34 -4.92
C LYS A 171 1.81 -4.82 -5.15
N ALA A 172 1.06 -5.48 -4.26
CA ALA A 172 0.66 -6.86 -4.47
C ALA A 172 -0.22 -7.03 -5.73
N ALA A 173 -1.14 -6.10 -5.98
CA ALA A 173 -1.97 -6.09 -7.18
C ALA A 173 -1.14 -5.87 -8.46
N GLU A 174 -0.17 -4.95 -8.45
CA GLU A 174 0.78 -4.73 -9.55
C GLU A 174 1.57 -6.02 -9.87
N LEU A 175 2.10 -6.68 -8.85
CA LEU A 175 2.83 -7.96 -9.00
C LEU A 175 1.91 -9.07 -9.53
N ALA A 176 0.68 -9.16 -9.03
CA ALA A 176 -0.30 -10.16 -9.46
C ALA A 176 -0.69 -9.95 -10.94
N CYS A 177 -0.93 -8.71 -11.36
CA CYS A 177 -1.21 -8.38 -12.76
C CYS A 177 -0.03 -8.74 -13.66
N SER A 178 1.19 -8.40 -13.23
CA SER A 178 2.43 -8.72 -13.98
C SER A 178 2.62 -10.23 -14.11
N ALA A 179 2.36 -10.98 -13.04
CA ALA A 179 2.39 -12.44 -13.06
C ALA A 179 1.31 -13.04 -13.98
N ALA A 180 0.09 -12.50 -13.95
CA ALA A 180 -1.01 -12.96 -14.81
C ALA A 180 -0.74 -12.71 -16.30
N VAL A 181 -0.15 -11.56 -16.64
CA VAL A 181 0.31 -11.24 -17.99
C VAL A 181 1.44 -12.18 -18.42
N GLY A 182 2.39 -12.49 -17.52
CA GLY A 182 3.46 -13.45 -17.78
C GLY A 182 2.97 -14.87 -18.01
N ALA A 183 1.88 -15.28 -17.34
CA ALA A 183 1.23 -16.57 -17.52
C ALA A 183 0.31 -16.64 -18.76
N GLY A 184 0.12 -15.54 -19.48
CA GLY A 184 -0.75 -15.46 -20.66
C GLY A 184 -2.25 -15.39 -20.32
N TRP A 185 -2.62 -15.12 -19.07
CA TRP A 185 -4.03 -15.01 -18.65
C TRP A 185 -4.65 -13.67 -19.04
N LEU A 186 -3.85 -12.61 -19.03
CA LEU A 186 -4.25 -11.28 -19.47
C LEU A 186 -3.46 -10.86 -20.71
N PRO A 187 -4.11 -10.30 -21.75
CA PRO A 187 -3.41 -9.71 -22.87
C PRO A 187 -2.61 -8.49 -22.41
N ARG A 188 -1.44 -8.26 -23.03
CA ARG A 188 -0.67 -7.03 -22.82
C ARG A 188 -1.39 -5.86 -23.49
N LEU A 189 -2.15 -5.12 -22.69
CA LEU A 189 -2.82 -3.91 -23.14
C LEU A 189 -1.78 -2.79 -23.30
N PRO A 190 -1.66 -2.16 -24.48
CA PRO A 190 -0.88 -0.93 -24.61
C PRO A 190 -1.54 0.17 -23.77
N HIS A 191 -0.76 0.95 -23.04
CA HIS A 191 -1.24 2.03 -22.15
C HIS A 191 -2.15 1.57 -21.00
N SER A 192 -1.89 0.39 -20.44
CA SER A 192 -2.65 -0.14 -19.28
C SER A 192 -2.64 0.78 -18.07
N ASP A 193 -1.57 1.55 -17.89
CA ASP A 193 -1.40 2.58 -16.88
C ASP A 193 -2.42 3.72 -17.02
N ILE A 194 -2.65 4.21 -18.25
CA ILE A 194 -3.63 5.25 -18.54
C ILE A 194 -5.05 4.75 -18.27
N LEU A 195 -5.36 3.51 -18.69
CA LEU A 195 -6.67 2.92 -18.47
C LEU A 195 -6.95 2.73 -16.98
N LEU A 196 -5.98 2.22 -16.22
CA LEU A 196 -6.10 2.05 -14.77
C LEU A 196 -6.28 3.40 -14.08
N TYR A 197 -5.53 4.43 -14.51
CA TYR A 197 -5.66 5.78 -13.99
C TYR A 197 -7.04 6.38 -14.28
N ALA A 198 -7.52 6.27 -15.53
CA ALA A 198 -8.83 6.78 -15.93
C ALA A 198 -9.97 6.08 -15.18
N LEU A 199 -9.91 4.75 -15.04
CA LEU A 199 -10.90 3.98 -14.31
C LEU A 199 -10.89 4.32 -12.82
N SER A 200 -9.71 4.38 -12.19
CA SER A 200 -9.59 4.76 -10.77
C SER A 200 -10.10 6.18 -10.52
N THR A 201 -9.79 7.10 -11.42
CA THR A 201 -10.23 8.50 -11.32
C THR A 201 -11.73 8.62 -11.52
N GLY A 202 -12.30 7.87 -12.48
CA GLY A 202 -13.74 7.80 -12.71
C GLY A 202 -14.50 7.25 -11.49
N VAL A 203 -14.00 6.18 -10.87
CA VAL A 203 -14.56 5.63 -9.63
C VAL A 203 -14.49 6.66 -8.49
N MET A 204 -13.36 7.35 -8.36
CA MET A 204 -13.18 8.36 -7.32
C MET A 204 -14.10 9.58 -7.51
N PHE A 205 -14.31 10.02 -8.75
CA PHE A 205 -15.30 11.07 -9.06
C PHE A 205 -16.73 10.60 -8.86
N HIS A 206 -17.05 9.33 -9.16
CA HIS A 206 -18.35 8.76 -8.86
C HIS A 206 -18.65 8.85 -7.35
N PHE A 207 -17.71 8.43 -6.50
CA PHE A 207 -17.85 8.59 -5.05
C PHE A 207 -17.92 10.07 -4.63
N ALA A 208 -17.12 10.95 -5.24
CA ALA A 208 -17.16 12.37 -4.92
C ALA A 208 -18.52 13.04 -5.23
N LEU A 209 -19.25 12.54 -6.24
CA LEU A 209 -20.57 13.03 -6.62
C LEU A 209 -21.70 12.42 -5.78
N PHE A 210 -21.71 11.10 -5.62
CA PHE A 210 -22.83 10.37 -5.00
C PHE A 210 -22.67 10.11 -3.50
N GLU A 211 -21.45 9.90 -2.99
CA GLU A 211 -21.23 9.59 -1.58
C GLU A 211 -19.95 10.26 -1.05
N PRO A 212 -19.91 11.61 -0.95
CA PRO A 212 -18.69 12.33 -0.61
C PRO A 212 -18.20 12.04 0.82
N MET A 213 -19.07 11.51 1.69
CA MET A 213 -18.74 11.06 3.05
C MET A 213 -17.78 9.86 3.08
N SER A 214 -17.82 9.03 2.05
CA SER A 214 -16.90 7.89 1.89
C SER A 214 -15.49 8.36 1.52
N LEU A 215 -15.38 9.59 1.01
CA LEU A 215 -14.14 10.17 0.55
C LEU A 215 -13.30 10.68 1.73
N ARG A 216 -11.98 10.48 1.66
CA ARG A 216 -11.07 11.03 2.67
C ARG A 216 -11.15 12.56 2.64
N ALA A 217 -11.37 13.21 3.79
CA ALA A 217 -11.54 14.66 3.89
C ALA A 217 -10.41 15.46 3.21
N ALA A 218 -9.16 15.01 3.30
CA ALA A 218 -8.03 15.65 2.62
C ALA A 218 -8.19 15.65 1.08
N TYR A 219 -8.72 14.56 0.53
CA TYR A 219 -8.97 14.44 -0.91
C TYR A 219 -10.19 15.28 -1.34
N TRP A 220 -11.22 15.37 -0.49
CA TRP A 220 -12.33 16.32 -0.71
C TRP A 220 -11.85 17.77 -0.81
N HIS A 221 -11.01 18.21 0.13
CA HIS A 221 -10.41 19.55 0.06
C HIS A 221 -9.51 19.75 -1.16
N PHE A 222 -8.78 18.70 -1.58
CA PHE A 222 -7.99 18.74 -2.81
C PHE A 222 -8.90 18.94 -4.04
N LEU A 223 -10.00 18.19 -4.14
CA LEU A 223 -10.98 18.36 -5.22
C LEU A 223 -11.58 19.76 -5.22
N GLN A 224 -12.01 20.26 -4.06
CA GLN A 224 -12.55 21.63 -3.95
C GLN A 224 -11.54 22.69 -4.42
N ARG A 225 -10.24 22.52 -4.13
CA ARG A 225 -9.20 23.42 -4.62
C ARG A 225 -8.94 23.28 -6.12
N LEU A 226 -9.00 22.06 -6.66
CA LEU A 226 -8.80 21.82 -8.08
C LEU A 226 -9.95 22.40 -8.93
N THR A 227 -11.16 22.43 -8.37
CA THR A 227 -12.37 22.92 -9.04
C THR A 227 -12.80 24.29 -8.55
N ASP A 228 -11.96 25.09 -7.90
CA ASP A 228 -12.32 26.42 -7.36
C ASP A 228 -13.67 26.46 -6.60
N GLY A 229 -13.97 25.41 -5.85
CA GLY A 229 -15.21 25.28 -5.07
C GLY A 229 -16.44 24.81 -5.85
N TYR A 230 -16.39 24.60 -7.17
CA TYR A 230 -17.52 24.12 -7.97
C TYR A 230 -18.10 22.79 -7.48
N MET A 231 -17.27 21.86 -6.99
CA MET A 231 -17.74 20.60 -6.39
C MET A 231 -18.62 20.80 -5.15
N GLY A 232 -18.47 21.93 -4.46
CA GLY A 232 -19.33 22.35 -3.35
C GLY A 232 -20.68 22.90 -3.82
N GLN A 233 -20.76 23.37 -5.06
CA GLN A 233 -21.93 24.05 -5.62
C GLN A 233 -22.91 23.11 -6.36
N LEU A 234 -22.58 21.83 -6.44
CA LEU A 234 -23.48 20.82 -7.02
C LEU A 234 -24.77 20.71 -6.21
N ASN A 235 -25.92 20.72 -6.88
CA ASN A 235 -27.20 20.44 -6.23
C ASN A 235 -27.33 18.94 -5.92
N ARG A 236 -26.88 18.56 -4.72
CA ARG A 236 -26.89 17.17 -4.25
C ARG A 236 -28.28 16.63 -3.96
N ARG A 237 -29.27 17.50 -3.73
CA ARG A 237 -30.67 17.07 -3.55
C ARG A 237 -31.28 16.49 -4.83
N ILE A 238 -30.81 16.90 -6.00
CA ILE A 238 -31.20 16.26 -7.27
C ILE A 238 -30.62 14.85 -7.34
N PHE A 239 -29.41 14.63 -6.81
CA PHE A 239 -28.78 13.31 -6.80
C PHE A 239 -29.30 12.38 -5.69
N ASP A 240 -30.03 12.90 -4.72
CA ASP A 240 -30.62 12.10 -3.62
C ASP A 240 -31.63 11.07 -4.14
N CYS A 241 -32.35 11.36 -5.23
CA CYS A 241 -33.27 10.38 -5.84
C CYS A 241 -32.54 9.17 -6.44
N LEU A 242 -31.23 9.29 -6.71
CA LEU A 242 -30.43 8.25 -7.35
C LEU A 242 -29.65 7.39 -6.33
N ASN A 243 -29.50 7.85 -5.09
CA ASN A 243 -28.64 7.22 -4.08
C ASN A 243 -29.24 7.28 -2.66
N ASP A 244 -30.54 6.96 -2.55
CA ASP A 244 -31.28 6.83 -1.28
C ASP A 244 -31.10 8.01 -0.29
N GLY A 245 -31.03 9.24 -0.79
CA GLY A 245 -30.94 10.44 0.06
C GLY A 245 -29.62 10.68 0.77
N ARG A 246 -28.53 9.98 0.41
CA ARG A 246 -27.23 10.11 1.09
C ARG A 246 -26.36 11.24 0.56
N CYS A 247 -26.65 11.77 -0.62
CA CYS A 247 -25.84 12.78 -1.29
C CYS A 247 -25.90 14.12 -0.55
N SER A 248 -27.07 14.50 -0.03
CA SER A 248 -27.28 15.77 0.69
C SER A 248 -26.76 15.78 2.12
N LEU A 249 -26.40 14.63 2.72
CA LEU A 249 -25.90 14.56 4.11
C LEU A 249 -24.64 15.42 4.35
N VAL A 250 -23.83 15.62 3.32
CA VAL A 250 -22.59 16.43 3.40
C VAL A 250 -22.92 17.91 3.54
N MET A 251 -24.04 18.35 2.97
CA MET A 251 -24.44 19.75 2.91
C MET A 251 -25.98 19.84 2.79
N PRO A 252 -26.71 19.58 3.89
CA PRO A 252 -28.16 19.39 3.83
C PRO A 252 -28.90 20.66 3.44
N ASP A 253 -28.39 21.84 3.80
CA ASP A 253 -29.06 23.13 3.61
C ASP A 253 -28.62 23.88 2.35
N PHE A 254 -27.79 23.26 1.50
CA PHE A 254 -27.27 23.93 0.31
C PHE A 254 -28.21 23.73 -0.89
N TRP A 255 -28.71 24.85 -1.43
CA TRP A 255 -29.40 24.92 -2.72
C TRP A 255 -28.71 25.99 -3.57
N PRO A 256 -28.17 25.65 -4.75
CA PRO A 256 -27.55 26.65 -5.61
C PRO A 256 -28.60 27.59 -6.21
N ASP A 257 -28.22 28.86 -6.37
CA ASP A 257 -29.06 29.86 -7.02
C ASP A 257 -29.02 29.62 -8.54
N TYR A 258 -30.17 29.26 -9.09
CA TYR A 258 -30.31 28.90 -10.50
C TYR A 258 -31.03 30.02 -11.23
N ASP A 259 -30.54 30.39 -12.41
CA ASP A 259 -31.25 31.32 -13.28
C ASP A 259 -32.60 30.69 -13.72
N PRO A 260 -33.75 31.27 -13.30
CA PRO A 260 -35.06 30.73 -13.63
C PRO A 260 -35.41 30.86 -15.10
N THR A 261 -34.64 31.63 -15.89
CA THR A 261 -34.84 31.76 -17.34
C THR A 261 -34.32 30.55 -18.11
N VAL A 262 -33.35 29.82 -17.54
CA VAL A 262 -32.66 28.70 -18.22
C VAL A 262 -33.11 27.33 -17.70
N THR A 263 -33.57 27.24 -16.44
CA THR A 263 -33.85 25.95 -15.80
C THR A 263 -35.11 25.98 -14.95
N SER A 264 -36.04 25.05 -15.22
CA SER A 264 -37.26 24.85 -14.40
C SER A 264 -37.01 23.99 -13.15
N LEU A 265 -35.90 23.24 -13.11
CA LEU A 265 -35.41 22.47 -11.96
C LEU A 265 -34.93 23.35 -10.79
N ALA A 266 -34.92 24.67 -11.00
CA ALA A 266 -34.38 25.73 -10.16
C ALA A 266 -35.21 26.10 -8.94
N MET A 267 -36.49 25.70 -8.85
CA MET A 267 -37.34 26.20 -7.78
C MET A 267 -37.04 25.45 -6.48
N GLY A 268 -36.24 26.10 -5.62
CA GLY A 268 -36.16 25.72 -4.22
C GLY A 268 -37.57 25.74 -3.61
N PRO A 269 -37.84 24.92 -2.58
CA PRO A 269 -39.18 24.82 -2.00
C PRO A 269 -39.73 26.17 -1.53
N GLN A 270 -38.86 27.11 -1.16
CA GLN A 270 -39.26 28.47 -0.77
C GLN A 270 -39.63 29.37 -1.96
N GLU A 271 -38.84 29.38 -3.03
CA GLU A 271 -39.16 30.09 -4.28
C GLU A 271 -40.43 29.55 -4.95
N PHE A 272 -40.63 28.22 -4.91
CA PHE A 272 -41.86 27.58 -5.38
C PHE A 272 -43.07 28.08 -4.59
N PHE A 273 -43.00 28.06 -3.26
CA PHE A 273 -44.08 28.56 -2.40
C PHE A 273 -44.35 30.05 -2.62
N ARG A 274 -43.31 30.86 -2.78
CA ARG A 274 -43.43 32.30 -2.99
C ARG A 274 -44.14 32.63 -4.32
N ARG A 275 -43.75 31.96 -5.42
CA ARG A 275 -44.42 32.12 -6.71
C ARG A 275 -45.83 31.54 -6.72
N TRP A 276 -46.05 30.42 -6.04
CA TRP A 276 -47.39 29.85 -5.90
C TRP A 276 -48.33 30.81 -5.15
N LEU A 277 -47.84 31.48 -4.10
CA LEU A 277 -48.57 32.55 -3.41
C LEU A 277 -48.83 33.75 -4.33
N ASP A 278 -47.82 34.21 -5.07
CA ASP A 278 -47.98 35.33 -6.03
C ASP A 278 -48.94 35.00 -7.19
N GLU A 279 -49.11 33.73 -7.54
CA GLU A 279 -50.08 33.27 -8.56
C GLU A 279 -51.46 33.01 -7.96
N ALA A 280 -51.56 32.67 -6.67
CA ALA A 280 -52.83 32.51 -5.96
C ALA A 280 -53.51 33.85 -5.62
N ASP A 281 -52.73 34.94 -5.55
CA ASP A 281 -53.21 36.31 -5.34
C ASP A 281 -53.58 37.05 -6.64
N ARG A 282 -53.44 36.44 -7.83
CA ARG A 282 -53.93 36.96 -9.13
C ARG A 282 -55.26 36.34 -9.54
#